data_AF-A0A1V5NDS2-F1
#
_entry.id   AF-A0A1V5NDS2-F1
#
_cell.length_a   1.000
_cell.length_b   1.000
_cell.length_c   1.000
_cell.angle_alpha   90.00
_cell.angle_beta   90.00
_cell.angle_gamma   90.00
#
_symmetry.space_group_name_H-M   'P 1'
#
loop_
_entity.id
_entity.type
_entity.pdbx_description
1 polymer ?
#
loop_
_entity_poly.entity_id
_entity_poly.type
_entity_poly.pdbx_seq_one_letter_code
_entity_poly.pdbx_strand_id
1 'polypeptide(L)'
;MSVENVKVIGEEGEVKLLGENSPKDQFSLANWITFSNKSMRMKPKETNTVNFRIAIPKDIEPGGKYASIVISMDRINRAPKESGASVKVVSLVMVSVSGDIREEAVIESFSPINNLVDGFVDFDLRMKNKGNSHIRPEGTIVITNFWGKKVGEVALESENVLPSATRKMMTRWQPNKLLIGRYTATLVSSYGEKHNTPISATTAFFARTDLILLMALMIGAAFFSPLLVFRRKRKNSKVTGIMSLFRKTSAGSQADK
;
A
#
# COMPACT_ATOMS: atom_id res chain seq x y z
N MET A 1 30.24 -11.44 17.50
CA MET A 1 28.84 -11.01 17.71
C MET A 1 28.88 -9.69 18.45
N SER A 2 28.09 -8.73 18.01
CA SER A 2 28.00 -7.39 18.61
C SER A 2 26.54 -7.00 18.80
N VAL A 3 26.32 -6.03 19.68
CA VAL A 3 25.03 -5.35 19.83
C VAL A 3 25.23 -3.91 19.42
N GLU A 4 24.42 -3.42 18.50
CA GLU A 4 24.55 -2.06 17.97
C GLU A 4 23.26 -1.29 18.18
N ASN A 5 23.40 0.00 18.51
CA ASN A 5 22.27 0.92 18.48
C ASN A 5 21.78 1.08 17.04
N VAL A 6 20.50 1.34 16.91
CA VAL A 6 19.83 1.51 15.62
C VAL A 6 19.22 2.90 15.53
N LYS A 7 19.23 3.46 14.33
CA LYS A 7 18.45 4.63 13.98
C LYS A 7 17.60 4.33 12.77
N VAL A 8 16.32 4.62 12.84
CA VAL A 8 15.42 4.49 11.69
C VAL A 8 15.83 5.48 10.62
N ILE A 9 15.94 4.99 9.39
CA ILE A 9 16.19 5.81 8.21
C ILE A 9 15.14 5.48 7.15
N GLY A 10 14.76 6.48 6.37
CA GLY A 10 13.71 6.31 5.37
C GLY A 10 12.36 5.86 5.97
N GLU A 11 11.55 5.23 5.13
CA GLU A 11 10.18 4.82 5.47
C GLU A 11 9.89 3.34 5.16
N GLU A 12 10.80 2.64 4.49
CA GLU A 12 10.67 1.23 4.08
C GLU A 12 11.10 0.27 5.20
N GLY A 13 11.36 0.79 6.40
CA GLY A 13 11.81 0.00 7.55
C GLY A 13 13.30 -0.20 7.71
N GLU A 14 14.07 0.58 6.97
CA GLU A 14 15.52 0.56 7.06
C GLU A 14 15.98 1.07 8.43
N VAL A 15 17.00 0.41 8.97
CA VAL A 15 17.69 0.84 10.19
C VAL A 15 19.16 0.97 9.91
N LYS A 16 19.72 2.12 10.29
CA LYS A 16 21.16 2.36 10.28
C LYS A 16 21.74 1.85 11.59
N LEU A 17 22.76 1.00 11.48
CA LEU A 17 23.59 0.61 12.60
C LEU A 17 24.53 1.76 12.96
N LEU A 18 24.54 2.17 14.22
CA LEU A 18 25.33 3.31 14.69
C LEU A 18 26.70 2.89 15.26
N GLY A 19 26.99 1.59 15.38
CA GLY A 19 28.19 1.07 16.03
C GLY A 19 28.09 1.08 17.56
N GLU A 20 29.00 0.35 18.21
CA GLU A 20 28.98 0.10 19.67
C GLU A 20 29.22 1.37 20.51
N ASN A 21 29.98 2.33 19.98
CA ASN A 21 30.36 3.56 20.68
C ASN A 21 29.44 4.76 20.38
N SER A 22 28.29 4.52 19.77
CA SER A 22 27.36 5.58 19.40
C SER A 22 26.69 6.24 20.62
N PRO A 23 26.36 7.55 20.52
CA PRO A 23 25.50 8.20 21.50
C PRO A 23 24.18 7.44 21.64
N LYS A 24 23.79 7.22 22.89
CA LYS A 24 22.58 6.48 23.24
C LYS A 24 21.42 7.46 23.28
N ASP A 25 20.32 7.11 22.65
CA ASP A 25 19.06 7.80 22.83
C ASP A 25 18.16 7.04 23.83
N GLN A 26 17.02 7.66 24.16
CA GLN A 26 16.01 7.09 25.06
C GLN A 26 15.39 5.77 24.56
N PHE A 27 15.60 5.40 23.29
CA PHE A 27 15.08 4.18 22.68
C PHE A 27 16.15 3.08 22.59
N SER A 28 17.37 3.29 23.06
CA SER A 28 18.45 2.29 23.02
C SER A 28 18.18 1.09 23.95
N LEU A 29 18.27 -0.12 23.40
CA LEU A 29 18.27 -1.39 24.14
C LEU A 29 19.69 -1.97 24.32
N ALA A 30 20.67 -1.47 23.58
CA ALA A 30 21.93 -2.18 23.34
C ALA A 30 22.72 -2.49 24.62
N ASN A 31 22.66 -1.61 25.63
CA ASN A 31 23.40 -1.77 26.89
C ASN A 31 22.88 -2.90 27.78
N TRP A 32 21.65 -3.35 27.54
CA TRP A 32 21.00 -4.33 28.38
C TRP A 32 21.11 -5.73 27.80
N ILE A 33 21.62 -5.87 26.58
CA ILE A 33 21.82 -7.15 25.91
C ILE A 33 23.23 -7.66 26.19
N THR A 34 23.32 -8.84 26.76
CA THR A 34 24.59 -9.55 26.95
C THR A 34 24.53 -10.93 26.30
N PHE A 35 25.64 -11.37 25.71
CA PHE A 35 25.76 -12.71 25.13
C PHE A 35 26.47 -13.65 26.11
N SER A 36 26.05 -14.92 26.14
CA SER A 36 26.80 -15.95 26.87
C SER A 36 28.18 -16.16 26.24
N ASN A 37 28.29 -16.08 24.91
CA ASN A 37 29.53 -16.19 24.14
C ASN A 37 29.55 -15.12 23.04
N LYS A 38 30.65 -14.36 22.91
CA LYS A 38 30.78 -13.31 21.88
C LYS A 38 31.26 -13.82 20.52
N SER A 39 31.86 -15.02 20.49
CA SER A 39 32.31 -15.69 19.27
C SER A 39 32.08 -17.20 19.38
N MET A 40 31.96 -17.85 18.24
CA MET A 40 31.89 -19.31 18.16
C MET A 40 32.44 -19.79 16.82
N ARG A 41 32.95 -21.02 16.80
CA ARG A 41 33.37 -21.69 15.57
C ARG A 41 32.25 -22.59 15.11
N MET A 42 31.99 -22.61 13.81
CA MET A 42 30.94 -23.43 13.20
C MET A 42 31.57 -24.35 12.14
N LYS A 43 31.16 -25.61 12.15
CA LYS A 43 31.46 -26.60 11.11
C LYS A 43 30.47 -26.46 9.95
N PRO A 44 30.81 -27.00 8.76
CA PRO A 44 29.87 -27.06 7.65
C PRO A 44 28.55 -27.75 8.06
N LYS A 45 27.41 -27.15 7.69
CA LYS A 45 26.06 -27.61 8.00
C LYS A 45 25.70 -27.66 9.50
N GLU A 46 26.53 -27.08 10.37
CA GLU A 46 26.23 -26.98 11.79
C GLU A 46 25.21 -25.87 12.06
N THR A 47 24.23 -26.17 12.91
CA THR A 47 23.29 -25.17 13.44
C THR A 47 23.62 -24.93 14.90
N ASN A 48 23.74 -23.67 15.29
CA ASN A 48 24.05 -23.27 16.65
C ASN A 48 23.04 -22.24 17.13
N THR A 49 22.71 -22.31 18.43
CA THR A 49 21.83 -21.34 19.09
C THR A 49 22.67 -20.29 19.80
N VAL A 50 22.41 -19.01 19.51
CA VAL A 50 23.05 -17.88 20.20
C VAL A 50 22.13 -17.42 21.32
N ASN A 51 22.51 -17.73 22.56
CA ASN A 51 21.79 -17.26 23.74
C ASN A 51 22.26 -15.85 24.14
N PHE A 52 21.30 -14.98 24.43
CA PHE A 52 21.53 -13.65 24.98
C PHE A 52 20.52 -13.36 26.09
N ARG A 53 20.90 -12.45 26.99
CA ARG A 53 20.07 -11.99 28.10
C ARG A 53 19.81 -10.50 27.93
N ILE A 54 18.56 -10.08 28.16
CA ILE A 54 18.19 -8.66 28.25
C ILE A 54 17.94 -8.34 29.72
N ALA A 55 18.77 -7.48 30.32
CA ALA A 55 18.66 -7.05 31.71
C ALA A 55 18.21 -5.59 31.79
N ILE A 56 16.90 -5.36 31.68
CA ILE A 56 16.29 -4.03 31.71
C ILE A 56 16.32 -3.50 33.15
N PRO A 57 16.90 -2.31 33.40
CA PRO A 57 16.84 -1.66 34.72
C PRO A 57 15.40 -1.34 35.14
N LYS A 58 15.16 -1.14 36.44
CA LYS A 58 13.83 -0.78 36.96
C LYS A 58 13.44 0.67 36.65
N ASP A 59 14.41 1.57 36.68
CA ASP A 59 14.20 3.01 36.56
C ASP A 59 14.49 3.48 35.14
N ILE A 60 13.72 2.98 34.18
CA ILE A 60 13.81 3.43 32.79
C ILE A 60 12.50 4.06 32.33
N GLU A 61 12.59 4.91 31.31
CA GLU A 61 11.41 5.42 30.63
C GLU A 61 10.64 4.30 29.91
N PRO A 62 9.33 4.16 30.19
CA PRO A 62 8.45 3.25 29.47
C PRO A 62 8.45 3.49 27.95
N GLY A 63 7.99 2.49 27.21
CA GLY A 63 7.90 2.54 25.76
C GLY A 63 8.87 1.60 25.05
N GLY A 64 9.11 1.88 23.78
CA GLY A 64 9.90 1.05 22.90
C GLY A 64 11.40 1.16 23.17
N LYS A 65 12.10 0.02 23.08
CA LYS A 65 13.55 -0.09 23.20
C LYS A 65 14.07 -1.02 22.11
N TYR A 66 15.11 -0.57 21.39
CA TYR A 66 15.59 -1.19 20.16
C TYR A 66 17.09 -1.34 20.12
N ALA A 67 17.55 -2.48 19.59
CA ALA A 67 18.94 -2.72 19.26
C ALA A 67 19.03 -3.77 18.15
N SER A 68 20.15 -3.80 17.45
CA SER A 68 20.46 -4.86 16.50
C SER A 68 21.49 -5.81 17.07
N ILE A 69 21.21 -7.11 16.99
CA ILE A 69 22.23 -8.16 17.17
C ILE A 69 22.89 -8.38 15.81
N VAL A 70 24.21 -8.23 15.77
CA VAL A 70 25.01 -8.36 14.56
C VAL A 70 25.95 -9.57 14.69
N ILE A 71 25.78 -10.53 13.79
CA ILE A 71 26.65 -11.70 13.69
C ILE A 71 27.50 -11.52 12.44
N SER A 72 28.77 -11.20 12.65
CA SER A 72 29.77 -11.16 11.58
C SER A 72 30.44 -12.53 11.46
N MET A 73 30.42 -13.09 10.25
CA MET A 73 31.09 -14.35 9.93
C MET A 73 32.46 -14.05 9.31
N ASP A 74 33.49 -14.67 9.87
CA ASP A 74 34.85 -14.59 9.35
C ASP A 74 35.50 -15.98 9.26
N ARG A 75 36.47 -16.12 8.37
CA ARG A 75 37.22 -17.37 8.18
C ARG A 75 38.35 -17.43 9.22
N ILE A 76 38.44 -18.57 9.91
CA ILE A 76 39.39 -18.78 11.03
C ILE A 76 40.87 -18.68 10.58
N ASN A 77 41.16 -18.89 9.29
CA ASN A 77 42.53 -18.88 8.73
C ASN A 77 42.65 -18.00 7.47
N ARG A 78 42.15 -16.76 7.50
CA ARG A 78 42.36 -15.82 6.37
C ARG A 78 43.80 -15.29 6.42
N ALA A 79 44.54 -15.40 5.31
CA ALA A 79 45.85 -14.75 5.20
C ALA A 79 45.67 -13.21 5.08
N PRO A 80 46.58 -12.37 5.62
CA PRO A 80 46.40 -10.91 5.66
C PRO A 80 46.21 -10.20 4.31
N LYS A 81 46.51 -10.86 3.18
CA LYS A 81 46.39 -10.33 1.81
C LYS A 81 45.25 -10.97 0.98
N GLU A 82 44.45 -11.85 1.57
CA GLU A 82 43.30 -12.43 0.86
C GLU A 82 42.09 -11.51 0.98
N SER A 83 41.65 -10.97 -0.16
CA SER A 83 40.34 -10.34 -0.26
C SER A 83 39.27 -11.41 -0.05
N GLY A 84 38.33 -11.16 0.87
CA GLY A 84 37.25 -12.08 1.14
C GLY A 84 36.00 -11.34 1.55
N ALA A 85 34.85 -11.79 1.05
CA ALA A 85 33.56 -11.32 1.52
C ALA A 85 33.38 -11.70 3.00
N SER A 86 33.00 -10.73 3.83
CA SER A 86 32.47 -10.98 5.17
C SER A 86 30.95 -10.91 5.09
N VAL A 87 30.29 -11.95 5.61
CA VAL A 87 28.83 -11.99 5.69
C VAL A 87 28.43 -11.49 7.07
N LYS A 88 27.47 -10.56 7.12
CA LYS A 88 26.85 -10.11 8.36
C LYS A 88 25.37 -10.46 8.35
N VAL A 89 24.91 -11.06 9.42
CA VAL A 89 23.48 -11.25 9.71
C VAL A 89 23.10 -10.23 10.77
N VAL A 90 22.05 -9.47 10.52
CA VAL A 90 21.56 -8.40 11.40
C VAL A 90 20.13 -8.74 11.80
N SER A 91 19.86 -8.77 13.09
CA SER A 91 18.52 -9.01 13.64
C SER A 91 18.12 -7.85 14.54
N LEU A 92 16.98 -7.22 14.25
CA LEU A 92 16.42 -6.15 15.06
C LEU A 92 15.66 -6.74 16.25
N VAL A 93 16.06 -6.37 17.46
CA VAL A 93 15.39 -6.70 18.71
C VAL A 93 14.53 -5.51 19.10
N MET A 94 13.23 -5.75 19.32
CA MET A 94 12.26 -4.75 19.73
C MET A 94 11.64 -5.19 21.05
N VAL A 95 11.69 -4.32 22.06
CA VAL A 95 11.13 -4.56 23.38
C VAL A 95 10.20 -3.41 23.75
N SER A 96 9.04 -3.71 24.32
CA SER A 96 8.17 -2.73 24.95
C SER A 96 8.32 -2.82 26.46
N VAL A 97 8.69 -1.73 27.10
CA VAL A 97 8.77 -1.63 28.57
C VAL A 97 7.47 -1.00 29.08
N SER A 98 6.74 -1.77 29.89
CA SER A 98 5.43 -1.37 30.44
C SER A 98 5.51 -0.09 31.27
N GLY A 99 4.39 0.64 31.33
CA GLY A 99 4.25 1.89 32.06
C GLY A 99 3.34 2.83 31.30
N ASP A 100 3.68 4.12 31.28
CA ASP A 100 2.96 5.12 30.49
C ASP A 100 3.29 4.99 28.99
N ILE A 101 2.52 4.15 28.30
CA ILE A 101 2.62 3.94 26.86
C ILE A 101 1.70 4.94 26.15
N ARG A 102 2.31 5.87 25.43
CA ARG A 102 1.59 6.80 24.56
C ARG A 102 1.47 6.18 23.17
N GLU A 103 0.26 5.80 22.82
CA GLU A 103 -0.09 5.26 21.51
C GLU A 103 -0.76 6.35 20.68
N GLU A 104 -0.01 6.90 19.73
CA GLU A 104 -0.52 7.97 18.87
C GLU A 104 0.01 7.76 17.46
N ALA A 105 -0.88 7.62 16.49
CA ALA A 105 -0.53 7.44 15.09
C ALA A 105 -1.36 8.33 14.18
N VAL A 106 -0.77 8.71 13.05
CA VAL A 106 -1.43 9.52 12.02
C VAL A 106 -1.20 8.84 10.67
N ILE A 107 -2.26 8.73 9.87
CA ILE A 107 -2.12 8.42 8.44
C ILE A 107 -1.71 9.71 7.74
N GLU A 108 -0.47 9.76 7.25
CA GLU A 108 0.04 10.89 6.47
C GLU A 108 -0.50 10.84 5.04
N SER A 109 -0.60 9.64 4.46
CA SER A 109 -1.25 9.43 3.17
C SER A 109 -1.81 8.02 3.03
N PHE A 110 -2.89 7.91 2.25
CA PHE A 110 -3.41 6.65 1.77
C PHE A 110 -3.90 6.83 0.34
N SER A 111 -3.26 6.19 -0.61
CA SER A 111 -3.52 6.39 -2.04
C SER A 111 -3.19 5.16 -2.87
N PRO A 112 -3.87 4.93 -4.01
CA PRO A 112 -3.36 3.99 -4.98
C PRO A 112 -2.04 4.52 -5.58
N ILE A 113 -1.10 3.64 -5.94
CA ILE A 113 0.10 4.05 -6.68
C ILE A 113 -0.28 4.67 -8.04
N ASN A 114 -1.30 4.09 -8.68
CA ASN A 114 -1.84 4.57 -9.95
C ASN A 114 -3.34 4.88 -9.81
N ASN A 115 -3.74 6.09 -10.19
CA ASN A 115 -5.16 6.48 -10.17
C ASN A 115 -5.98 5.83 -11.30
N LEU A 116 -5.31 5.38 -12.37
CA LEU A 116 -5.93 4.72 -13.52
C LEU A 116 -5.37 3.30 -13.66
N VAL A 117 -6.20 2.32 -13.32
CA VAL A 117 -5.75 0.94 -13.07
C VAL A 117 -6.27 -0.03 -14.12
N ASP A 118 -5.40 -0.97 -14.52
CA ASP A 118 -5.74 -2.12 -15.34
C ASP A 118 -5.18 -3.38 -14.67
N GLY A 119 -6.05 -4.30 -14.26
CA GLY A 119 -5.66 -5.48 -13.48
C GLY A 119 -5.70 -5.24 -11.97
N PHE A 120 -4.57 -4.89 -11.34
CA PHE A 120 -4.40 -4.84 -9.88
C PHE A 120 -4.18 -3.42 -9.35
N VAL A 121 -4.57 -3.18 -8.11
CA VAL A 121 -4.35 -1.91 -7.43
C VAL A 121 -3.35 -2.12 -6.29
N ASP A 122 -2.23 -1.41 -6.34
CA ASP A 122 -1.33 -1.28 -5.19
C ASP A 122 -1.71 -0.04 -4.40
N PHE A 123 -2.01 -0.20 -3.12
CA PHE A 123 -2.27 0.90 -2.20
C PHE A 123 -1.02 1.21 -1.39
N ASP A 124 -0.63 2.48 -1.40
CA ASP A 124 0.43 3.07 -0.59
C ASP A 124 -0.20 3.69 0.66
N LEU A 125 0.21 3.22 1.83
CA LEU A 125 -0.13 3.76 3.13
C LEU A 125 1.13 4.31 3.80
N ARG A 126 1.13 5.60 4.15
CA ARG A 126 2.15 6.22 5.00
C ARG A 126 1.56 6.48 6.38
N MET A 127 2.12 5.82 7.38
CA MET A 127 1.68 5.98 8.76
C MET A 127 2.81 6.50 9.63
N LYS A 128 2.57 7.63 10.29
CA LYS A 128 3.46 8.24 11.27
C LYS A 128 3.13 7.73 12.66
N ASN A 129 4.13 7.23 13.38
CA ASN A 129 4.02 6.96 14.80
C ASN A 129 4.53 8.17 15.60
N LYS A 130 3.63 8.80 16.34
CA LYS A 130 3.92 9.91 17.26
C LYS A 130 4.12 9.44 18.69
N GLY A 131 3.79 8.20 19.02
CA GLY A 131 3.90 7.59 20.33
C GLY A 131 5.33 7.33 20.82
N ASN A 132 5.45 6.69 21.98
CA ASN A 132 6.73 6.33 22.60
C ASN A 132 7.07 4.82 22.50
N SER A 133 6.18 4.00 21.94
CA SER A 133 6.44 2.60 21.61
C SER A 133 6.13 2.30 20.15
N HIS A 134 6.66 1.20 19.63
CA HIS A 134 6.34 0.75 18.29
C HIS A 134 4.89 0.30 18.22
N ILE A 135 4.27 0.53 17.08
CA ILE A 135 2.92 0.06 16.79
C ILE A 135 2.96 -0.84 15.57
N ARG A 136 1.96 -1.72 15.47
CA ARG A 136 1.69 -2.52 14.29
C ARG A 136 0.21 -2.32 13.97
N PRO A 137 -0.13 -1.51 12.95
CA PRO A 137 -1.52 -1.35 12.57
C PRO A 137 -2.03 -2.70 12.04
N GLU A 138 -3.27 -3.02 12.31
CA GLU A 138 -3.93 -4.19 11.72
C GLU A 138 -5.25 -3.72 11.12
N GLY A 139 -5.70 -4.33 10.03
CA GLY A 139 -6.93 -3.90 9.38
C GLY A 139 -7.12 -4.44 7.99
N THR A 140 -8.11 -3.86 7.31
CA THR A 140 -8.48 -4.21 5.94
C THR A 140 -8.74 -2.97 5.10
N ILE A 141 -8.44 -3.08 3.82
CA ILE A 141 -8.85 -2.12 2.81
C ILE A 141 -10.13 -2.65 2.17
N VAL A 142 -11.24 -1.94 2.34
CA VAL A 142 -12.54 -2.27 1.77
C VAL A 142 -12.75 -1.50 0.47
N ILE A 143 -13.04 -2.21 -0.62
CA ILE A 143 -13.25 -1.62 -1.94
C ILE A 143 -14.74 -1.64 -2.29
N THR A 144 -15.27 -0.48 -2.64
CA THR A 144 -16.66 -0.28 -3.09
C THR A 144 -16.70 0.31 -4.49
N ASN A 145 -17.74 -0.04 -5.26
CA ASN A 145 -18.01 0.58 -6.55
C ASN A 145 -18.75 1.92 -6.40
N PHE A 146 -19.02 2.60 -7.51
CA PHE A 146 -19.76 3.87 -7.53
C PHE A 146 -21.16 3.81 -6.87
N TRP A 147 -21.80 2.65 -6.81
CA TRP A 147 -23.08 2.45 -6.11
C TRP A 147 -22.92 2.16 -4.60
N GLY A 148 -21.71 2.25 -4.05
CA GLY A 148 -21.41 1.93 -2.65
C GLY A 148 -21.41 0.43 -2.33
N LYS A 149 -21.60 -0.44 -3.33
CA LYS A 149 -21.58 -1.90 -3.12
C LYS A 149 -20.14 -2.35 -2.92
N LYS A 150 -19.88 -3.10 -1.85
CA LYS A 150 -18.60 -3.78 -1.61
C LYS A 150 -18.33 -4.78 -2.75
N VAL A 151 -17.18 -4.62 -3.39
CA VAL A 151 -16.72 -5.47 -4.50
C VAL A 151 -15.44 -6.24 -4.16
N GLY A 152 -14.74 -5.84 -3.11
CA GLY A 152 -13.50 -6.48 -2.67
C GLY A 152 -13.10 -6.03 -1.28
N GLU A 153 -12.19 -6.80 -0.71
CA GLU A 153 -11.49 -6.49 0.53
C GLU A 153 -10.12 -7.16 0.48
N VAL A 154 -9.11 -6.52 1.05
CA VAL A 154 -7.77 -7.10 1.21
C VAL A 154 -7.24 -6.74 2.59
N ALA A 155 -6.60 -7.69 3.26
CA ALA A 155 -5.94 -7.45 4.54
C ALA A 155 -4.76 -6.50 4.36
N LEU A 156 -4.61 -5.54 5.28
CA LEU A 156 -3.46 -4.65 5.31
C LEU A 156 -2.19 -5.48 5.52
N GLU A 157 -1.23 -5.37 4.60
CA GLU A 157 0.11 -5.91 4.78
C GLU A 157 0.83 -5.09 5.85
N SER A 158 0.70 -5.56 7.09
CA SER A 158 1.01 -4.80 8.28
C SER A 158 2.49 -4.86 8.63
N GLU A 159 3.07 -3.73 8.99
CA GLU A 159 4.47 -3.60 9.39
C GLU A 159 4.63 -2.79 10.67
N ASN A 160 5.76 -2.96 11.34
CA ASN A 160 6.04 -2.20 12.56
C ASN A 160 6.44 -0.77 12.22
N VAL A 161 5.82 0.19 12.91
CA VAL A 161 6.13 1.61 12.83
C VAL A 161 6.79 2.03 14.14
N LEU A 162 8.08 2.32 14.07
CA LEU A 162 8.88 2.73 15.23
C LEU A 162 8.54 4.16 15.67
N PRO A 163 8.74 4.50 16.95
CA PRO A 163 8.52 5.85 17.47
C PRO A 163 9.19 6.93 16.61
N SER A 164 8.49 8.03 16.39
CA SER A 164 8.96 9.17 15.59
C SER A 164 9.26 8.87 14.11
N ALA A 165 9.00 7.65 13.62
CA ALA A 165 9.18 7.28 12.22
C ALA A 165 7.86 7.33 11.44
N THR A 166 7.98 7.48 10.13
CA THR A 166 6.92 7.17 9.17
C THR A 166 7.23 5.82 8.56
N ARG A 167 6.24 4.94 8.45
CA ARG A 167 6.34 3.69 7.72
C ARG A 167 5.47 3.75 6.48
N LYS A 168 6.05 3.36 5.36
CA LYS A 168 5.35 3.12 4.11
C LYS A 168 5.02 1.64 4.01
N MET A 169 3.75 1.33 3.77
CA MET A 169 3.22 -0.03 3.65
C MET A 169 2.49 -0.14 2.31
N MET A 170 2.79 -1.19 1.56
CA MET A 170 2.14 -1.48 0.29
C MET A 170 1.19 -2.65 0.46
N THR A 171 -0.03 -2.54 -0.04
CA THR A 171 -0.99 -3.65 -0.04
C THR A 171 -1.60 -3.78 -1.43
N ARG A 172 -1.46 -4.98 -2.02
CA ARG A 172 -1.98 -5.27 -3.36
C ARG A 172 -3.37 -5.86 -3.29
N TRP A 173 -4.33 -5.23 -3.95
CA TRP A 173 -5.62 -5.83 -4.26
C TRP A 173 -5.67 -6.33 -5.71
N GLN A 174 -5.97 -7.61 -5.88
CA GLN A 174 -6.22 -8.25 -7.18
C GLN A 174 -7.73 -8.52 -7.34
N PRO A 175 -8.44 -7.74 -8.17
CA PRO A 175 -9.83 -8.02 -8.53
C PRO A 175 -9.98 -9.36 -9.24
N ASN A 176 -11.07 -10.06 -8.96
CA ASN A 176 -11.45 -11.30 -9.66
C ASN A 176 -12.33 -11.05 -10.90
N LYS A 177 -12.70 -9.80 -11.16
CA LYS A 177 -13.56 -9.37 -12.27
C LYS A 177 -13.00 -8.11 -12.90
N LEU A 178 -13.38 -7.86 -14.15
CA LEU A 178 -13.04 -6.64 -14.85
C LEU A 178 -13.56 -5.42 -14.06
N LEU A 179 -12.67 -4.46 -13.82
CA LEU A 179 -13.02 -3.19 -13.20
C LEU A 179 -13.70 -2.29 -14.22
N ILE A 180 -14.75 -1.57 -13.80
CA ILE A 180 -15.48 -0.59 -14.60
C ILE A 180 -15.88 0.57 -13.68
N GLY A 181 -15.55 1.79 -14.08
CA GLY A 181 -15.92 3.00 -13.38
C GLY A 181 -14.96 3.41 -12.28
N ARG A 182 -15.47 4.32 -11.45
CA ARG A 182 -14.83 4.79 -10.21
C ARG A 182 -15.06 3.80 -9.06
N TYR A 183 -14.00 3.60 -8.29
CA TYR A 183 -14.00 2.82 -7.06
C TYR A 183 -13.51 3.67 -5.90
N THR A 184 -13.96 3.30 -4.70
CA THR A 184 -13.52 3.89 -3.44
C THR A 184 -12.89 2.81 -2.59
N ALA A 185 -11.66 3.05 -2.13
CA ALA A 185 -10.97 2.20 -1.16
C ALA A 185 -10.98 2.89 0.21
N THR A 186 -11.43 2.18 1.23
CA THR A 186 -11.46 2.65 2.62
C THR A 186 -10.59 1.73 3.45
N LEU A 187 -9.49 2.25 3.98
CA LEU A 187 -8.72 1.59 5.02
C LEU A 187 -9.50 1.67 6.32
N VAL A 188 -9.80 0.52 6.91
CA VAL A 188 -10.33 0.39 8.27
C VAL A 188 -9.29 -0.36 9.08
N SER A 189 -8.61 0.35 9.97
CA SER A 189 -7.50 -0.19 10.73
C SER A 189 -7.60 0.17 12.21
N SER A 190 -6.89 -0.56 13.04
CA SER A 190 -6.64 -0.19 14.42
C SER A 190 -5.18 -0.40 14.78
N TYR A 191 -4.72 0.29 15.81
CA TYR A 191 -3.36 0.17 16.33
C TYR A 191 -3.36 0.18 17.86
N GLY A 192 -2.16 0.04 18.42
CA GLY A 192 -1.91 -0.05 19.85
C GLY A 192 -1.82 -1.50 20.34
N GLU A 193 -1.31 -1.70 21.55
CA GLU A 193 -1.06 -3.00 22.18
C GLU A 193 -2.33 -3.84 22.32
N LYS A 194 -3.48 -3.17 22.49
CA LYS A 194 -4.80 -3.81 22.56
C LYS A 194 -5.55 -3.82 21.22
N HIS A 195 -4.96 -3.29 20.15
CA HIS A 195 -5.57 -3.17 18.82
C HIS A 195 -6.96 -2.50 18.82
N ASN A 196 -7.19 -1.56 19.72
CA ASN A 196 -8.50 -0.94 19.97
C ASN A 196 -8.55 0.54 19.63
N THR A 197 -7.46 1.14 19.13
CA THR A 197 -7.43 2.54 18.69
C THR A 197 -7.71 2.60 17.19
N PRO A 198 -8.94 2.96 16.75
CA PRO A 198 -9.31 2.92 15.36
C PRO A 198 -8.66 4.06 14.57
N ILE A 199 -8.36 3.78 13.30
CA ILE A 199 -7.89 4.76 12.33
C ILE A 199 -8.40 4.39 10.94
N SER A 200 -8.78 5.40 10.16
CA SER A 200 -9.40 5.17 8.85
C SER A 200 -8.96 6.24 7.87
N ALA A 201 -8.83 5.85 6.61
CA ALA A 201 -8.59 6.76 5.50
C ALA A 201 -9.29 6.25 4.24
N THR A 202 -9.68 7.18 3.36
CA THR A 202 -10.39 6.84 2.13
C THR A 202 -9.69 7.47 0.94
N THR A 203 -9.66 6.73 -0.16
CA THR A 203 -9.13 7.18 -1.44
C THR A 203 -9.99 6.64 -2.58
N ALA A 204 -9.77 7.13 -3.80
CA ALA A 204 -10.53 6.71 -4.96
C ALA A 204 -9.62 6.51 -6.18
N PHE A 205 -10.03 5.61 -7.05
CA PHE A 205 -9.34 5.27 -8.29
C PHE A 205 -10.33 4.92 -9.40
N PHE A 206 -9.85 4.91 -10.64
CA PHE A 206 -10.65 4.64 -11.83
C PHE A 206 -10.10 3.43 -12.58
N ALA A 207 -11.00 2.64 -13.15
CA ALA A 207 -10.64 1.59 -14.08
C ALA A 207 -10.22 2.19 -15.43
N ARG A 208 -9.15 1.66 -16.04
CA ARG A 208 -8.70 2.08 -17.37
C ARG A 208 -9.72 1.74 -18.47
N THR A 209 -10.52 0.70 -18.27
CA THR A 209 -11.59 0.25 -19.17
C THR A 209 -12.58 1.36 -19.54
N ASP A 210 -12.75 2.36 -18.67
CA ASP A 210 -13.61 3.53 -18.89
C ASP A 210 -13.21 4.32 -20.14
N LEU A 211 -11.90 4.51 -20.37
CA LEU A 211 -11.40 5.22 -21.55
C LEU A 211 -11.73 4.46 -22.84
N ILE A 212 -11.65 3.12 -22.81
CA ILE A 212 -11.95 2.26 -23.96
C ILE A 212 -13.45 2.30 -24.25
N LEU A 213 -14.30 2.19 -23.22
CA LEU A 213 -15.75 2.27 -23.34
C LEU A 213 -16.21 3.63 -23.88
N LEU A 214 -15.64 4.73 -23.39
CA LEU A 214 -15.92 6.08 -23.90
C LEU A 214 -15.53 6.23 -25.37
N MET A 215 -14.35 5.74 -25.75
CA MET A 215 -13.89 5.80 -27.14
C MET A 215 -14.79 4.96 -28.06
N ALA A 216 -15.19 3.76 -27.63
CA ALA A 216 -16.11 2.90 -28.37
C ALA A 216 -17.50 3.56 -28.56
N LEU A 217 -18.00 4.25 -27.53
CA LEU A 217 -19.27 4.97 -27.58
C LEU A 217 -19.21 6.18 -28.52
N MET A 218 -18.10 6.93 -28.52
CA MET A 218 -17.85 8.04 -29.43
C MET A 218 -17.78 7.58 -30.89
N ILE A 219 -17.07 6.48 -31.16
CA ILE A 219 -17.02 5.86 -32.48
C ILE A 219 -18.42 5.41 -32.91
N GLY A 220 -19.15 4.73 -32.03
CA GLY A 220 -20.54 4.32 -32.27
C GLY A 220 -21.44 5.51 -32.64
N ALA A 221 -21.39 6.60 -31.87
CA ALA A 221 -22.15 7.81 -32.16
C ALA A 221 -21.78 8.44 -33.52
N ALA A 222 -20.49 8.44 -33.88
CA ALA A 222 -20.01 8.96 -35.16
C ALA A 222 -20.51 8.11 -36.35
N PHE A 223 -20.64 6.79 -36.22
CA PHE A 223 -21.16 5.91 -37.28
C PHE A 223 -22.69 5.86 -37.35
N PHE A 224 -23.40 6.00 -36.22
CA PHE A 224 -24.86 5.96 -36.19
C PHE A 224 -25.52 7.32 -36.50
N SER A 225 -24.84 8.44 -36.24
CA SER A 225 -25.38 9.78 -36.51
C SER A 225 -25.68 10.07 -38.00
N PRO A 226 -24.85 9.67 -38.99
CA PRO A 226 -25.16 9.88 -40.41
C PRO A 226 -26.34 9.00 -40.85
N LEU A 227 -26.46 7.80 -40.28
CA LEU A 227 -27.52 6.83 -40.60
C LEU A 227 -28.89 7.32 -40.10
N LEU A 228 -28.93 7.94 -38.92
CA LEU A 228 -30.12 8.58 -38.36
C LEU A 228 -30.53 9.83 -39.16
N VAL A 229 -29.57 10.65 -39.58
CA VAL A 229 -29.82 11.81 -40.47
C VAL A 229 -30.35 11.35 -41.83
N PHE A 230 -29.77 10.30 -42.41
CA PHE A 230 -30.21 9.75 -43.69
C PHE A 230 -31.62 9.16 -43.60
N ARG A 231 -31.94 8.41 -42.53
CA ARG A 231 -33.32 7.93 -42.28
C ARG A 231 -34.33 9.06 -42.13
N ARG A 232 -33.99 10.14 -41.43
CA ARG A 232 -34.85 11.34 -41.31
C ARG A 232 -35.08 12.01 -42.66
N LYS A 233 -34.03 12.21 -43.48
CA LYS A 233 -34.16 12.76 -44.84
C LYS A 233 -35.05 11.88 -45.73
N ARG A 234 -34.90 10.55 -45.67
CA ARG A 234 -35.71 9.60 -46.46
C ARG A 234 -37.19 9.55 -46.03
N LYS A 235 -37.49 9.81 -44.75
CA LYS A 235 -38.88 9.88 -44.26
C LYS A 235 -39.54 11.19 -44.71
N ASN A 236 -38.82 12.32 -44.64
CA ASN A 236 -39.33 13.60 -45.14
C ASN A 236 -39.55 13.60 -46.65
N SER A 237 -38.66 13.00 -47.45
CA SER A 237 -38.86 12.93 -48.91
C SER A 237 -40.08 12.10 -49.32
N LYS A 238 -40.40 11.03 -48.59
CA LYS A 238 -41.63 10.24 -48.82
C LYS A 238 -42.91 11.01 -48.46
N VAL A 239 -42.89 11.82 -47.40
CA VAL A 239 -44.04 12.66 -47.02
C VAL A 239 -44.29 13.75 -48.07
N THR A 240 -43.22 14.39 -48.58
CA THR A 240 -43.34 15.38 -49.65
C THR A 240 -43.82 14.76 -50.98
N GLY A 241 -43.37 13.54 -51.30
CA GLY A 241 -43.83 12.80 -52.49
C GLY A 241 -45.29 12.34 -52.44
N ILE A 242 -45.79 11.95 -51.26
CA ILE A 242 -47.22 11.60 -51.08
C ILE A 242 -48.10 12.84 -51.18
N MET A 243 -47.68 13.99 -50.61
CA MET A 243 -48.42 15.26 -50.75
C MET A 243 -48.52 15.76 -52.20
N SER A 244 -47.51 15.55 -53.03
CA SER A 244 -47.56 15.97 -54.45
C SER A 244 -48.47 15.08 -55.30
N LEU A 245 -48.61 13.79 -54.96
CA LEU A 245 -49.55 12.87 -55.60
C LEU A 245 -51.01 13.20 -55.27
N PHE A 246 -51.32 13.58 -54.02
CA PHE A 246 -52.67 14.02 -53.63
C PHE A 246 -53.09 15.37 -54.24
N ARG A 247 -52.14 16.26 -54.55
CA ARG A 247 -52.43 17.54 -55.22
C ARG A 247 -52.72 17.39 -56.71
N LYS A 248 -52.24 16.32 -57.35
CA LYS A 248 -52.43 16.08 -58.79
C LYS A 248 -53.78 15.42 -59.11
N THR A 249 -54.35 14.66 -58.17
CA THR A 249 -55.65 14.01 -58.34
C THR A 249 -56.83 14.95 -58.11
N SER A 250 -56.69 16.03 -57.33
CA SER A 250 -57.77 17.02 -57.14
C SER A 250 -57.89 18.07 -58.26
N ALA A 251 -56.95 18.12 -59.20
CA ALA A 251 -56.91 19.12 -60.27
C ALA A 251 -57.47 18.62 -61.63
N GLY A 252 -57.87 17.35 -61.72
CA GLY A 252 -58.34 16.73 -62.98
C GLY A 252 -59.85 16.66 -63.19
N SER A 253 -60.67 17.33 -62.36
CA SER A 253 -62.15 17.16 -62.37
C SER A 253 -62.94 18.44 -62.69
N GLN A 254 -62.35 19.43 -63.37
CA GLN A 254 -63.07 20.60 -63.88
C GLN A 254 -62.51 21.05 -65.23
N ALA A 255 -62.97 20.43 -66.32
CA ALA A 255 -62.94 21.03 -67.66
C ALA A 255 -63.78 20.15 -68.61
N ASP A 256 -65.09 20.23 -68.49
CA ASP A 256 -66.02 19.88 -69.57
C ASP A 256 -67.23 20.82 -69.43
N LYS A 257 -67.25 21.87 -70.27
CA LYS A 257 -68.39 22.63 -70.77
C LYS A 257 -67.91 23.75 -71.69
#